data_AF-A0A412NC97-F1
#
_entry.id   AF-A0A412NC97-F1
#
_cell.length_a   1.000
_cell.length_b   1.000
_cell.length_c   1.000
_cell.angle_alpha   90.00
_cell.angle_beta   90.00
_cell.angle_gamma   90.00
#
_symmetry.space_group_name_H-M   'P 1'
#
loop_
_entity.id
_entity.type
_entity.pdbx_description
1 polymer ?
#
loop_
_entity_poly.entity_id
_entity_poly.type
_entity_poly.pdbx_seq_one_letter_code
_entity_poly.pdbx_strand_id
1 'polypeptide(L)'
;MRTLELLLNRRWILKSRERELYYQVKEALSSGEEKKFLMEKLGYQVVVNPYMIKVEKMPAVPENWMGILEFKEPIEYVFFCLVLMFLEDKEAEEQFVLSELTEYVQSQYQEEQIDWTVYRYRRHMIKVMKYCVAVGILNVDDGSEEGFAKDDTSEVLYENTGASRYFMKNFTQDIMGYTSAKEFEKEEWIDVNEDRGIVRRQRVYRKLLMSMGMYKDAESEEDFAYLRNYRNMIQGDLAELFDCELHVHSSSAFLVLGEECRLGRCFPEGNTLSDVVLLTNQLIQKRVTEGRITVPLDEQICIPKEVFRAIVEECKEKFGEGFNKTYREMTFAEFYREVERYMEELMLIEIGADHVKIRPAAGKIYGKYPEDFLKNGGRDE
;
A
#
# COMPACT_ATOMS: atom_id res chain seq x y z
N MET A 1 -5.92 -1.16 -19.43
CA MET A 1 -5.74 -1.80 -18.12
C MET A 1 -6.63 -3.03 -18.09
N ARG A 2 -6.09 -4.20 -17.75
CA ARG A 2 -6.86 -5.45 -17.68
C ARG A 2 -7.80 -5.43 -16.47
N THR A 3 -8.87 -6.23 -16.52
CA THR A 3 -9.89 -6.29 -15.44
C THR A 3 -9.27 -6.57 -14.06
N LEU A 4 -8.34 -7.53 -13.97
CA LEU A 4 -7.68 -7.85 -12.71
C LEU A 4 -6.81 -6.71 -12.17
N GLU A 5 -6.09 -5.99 -13.03
CA GLU A 5 -5.30 -4.83 -12.61
C GLU A 5 -6.21 -3.76 -12.02
N LEU A 6 -7.37 -3.49 -12.62
CA LEU A 6 -8.35 -2.55 -12.09
C LEU A 6 -8.86 -2.98 -10.71
N LEU A 7 -9.24 -4.24 -10.55
CA LEU A 7 -9.79 -4.77 -9.30
C LEU A 7 -8.74 -4.84 -8.19
N LEU A 8 -7.48 -5.15 -8.52
CA LEU A 8 -6.39 -5.20 -7.55
C LEU A 8 -5.95 -3.80 -7.12
N ASN A 9 -5.99 -2.81 -8.02
CA ASN A 9 -5.55 -1.44 -7.72
C ASN A 9 -6.60 -0.60 -6.98
N ARG A 10 -7.89 -0.85 -7.21
CA ARG A 10 -8.96 -0.01 -6.66
C ARG A 10 -9.68 -0.68 -5.51
N ARG A 11 -10.10 0.08 -4.49
CA ARG A 11 -10.90 -0.47 -3.37
C ARG A 11 -12.18 -1.11 -3.90
N TRP A 12 -12.89 -0.38 -4.73
CA TRP A 12 -14.12 -0.79 -5.41
C TRP A 12 -14.29 0.03 -6.71
N ILE A 13 -15.24 -0.39 -7.53
CA ILE A 13 -15.73 0.36 -8.70
C ILE A 13 -17.19 0.70 -8.41
N LEU A 14 -17.48 1.99 -8.23
CA LEU A 14 -18.83 2.48 -7.94
C LEU A 14 -19.56 2.78 -9.25
N LYS A 15 -20.75 2.20 -9.43
CA LYS A 15 -21.58 2.40 -10.62
C LYS A 15 -22.04 3.85 -10.77
N SER A 16 -22.26 4.55 -9.66
CA SER A 16 -22.65 5.96 -9.64
C SER A 16 -21.56 6.88 -10.21
N ARG A 17 -20.29 6.49 -10.08
CA ARG A 17 -19.13 7.27 -10.59
C ARG A 17 -18.72 6.85 -11.99
N GLU A 18 -18.67 5.55 -12.25
CA GLU A 18 -18.09 5.00 -13.48
C GLU A 18 -19.00 3.89 -14.05
N ARG A 19 -20.19 4.27 -14.52
CA ARG A 19 -21.22 3.33 -14.99
C ARG A 19 -20.71 2.39 -16.09
N GLU A 20 -20.02 2.91 -17.10
CA GLU A 20 -19.51 2.12 -18.23
C GLU A 20 -18.47 1.10 -17.75
N LEU A 21 -17.51 1.53 -16.95
CA LEU A 21 -16.49 0.67 -16.35
C LEU A 21 -17.11 -0.44 -15.48
N TYR A 22 -18.13 -0.09 -14.68
CA TYR A 22 -18.85 -1.08 -13.88
C TYR A 22 -19.43 -2.20 -14.75
N TYR A 23 -20.11 -1.87 -15.86
CA TYR A 23 -20.70 -2.90 -16.72
C TYR A 23 -19.62 -3.70 -17.47
N GLN A 24 -18.54 -3.06 -17.91
CA GLN A 24 -17.41 -3.74 -18.54
C GLN A 24 -16.75 -4.76 -17.59
N VAL A 25 -16.47 -4.36 -16.36
CA VAL A 25 -15.86 -5.24 -15.35
C VAL A 25 -16.82 -6.34 -14.92
N LYS A 26 -18.12 -6.04 -14.82
CA LYS A 26 -19.16 -7.04 -14.53
C LYS A 26 -19.20 -8.13 -15.59
N GLU A 27 -19.18 -7.74 -16.87
CA GLU A 27 -19.17 -8.68 -18.00
C GLU A 27 -17.90 -9.54 -18.01
N ALA A 28 -16.73 -8.93 -17.80
CA ALA A 28 -15.47 -9.67 -17.68
C ALA A 28 -15.52 -10.71 -16.55
N LEU A 29 -16.00 -10.32 -15.35
CA LEU A 29 -16.16 -11.25 -14.23
C LEU A 29 -17.19 -12.37 -14.50
N SER A 30 -18.12 -12.18 -15.43
CA SER A 30 -19.05 -13.23 -15.87
C SER A 30 -18.39 -14.29 -16.75
N SER A 31 -17.25 -14.00 -17.38
CA SER A 31 -16.46 -14.99 -18.15
C SER A 31 -15.86 -16.08 -17.26
N GLY A 32 -15.55 -15.74 -16.00
CA GLY A 32 -15.17 -16.66 -14.95
C GLY A 32 -13.67 -16.77 -14.69
N GLU A 33 -12.79 -16.41 -15.63
CA GLU A 33 -11.33 -16.58 -15.48
C GLU A 33 -10.76 -15.68 -14.38
N GLU A 34 -11.06 -14.38 -14.40
CA GLU A 34 -10.59 -13.43 -13.39
C GLU A 34 -11.15 -13.78 -12.00
N LYS A 35 -12.44 -14.13 -11.95
CA LYS A 35 -13.11 -14.51 -10.70
C LYS A 35 -12.49 -15.79 -10.12
N LYS A 36 -12.20 -16.77 -10.97
CA LYS A 36 -11.55 -18.03 -10.57
C LYS A 36 -10.16 -17.76 -10.01
N PHE A 37 -9.36 -16.93 -10.68
CA PHE A 37 -8.03 -16.55 -10.17
C PHE A 37 -8.12 -15.89 -8.79
N LEU A 38 -8.98 -14.88 -8.64
CA LEU A 38 -9.19 -14.16 -7.37
C LEU A 38 -9.60 -15.11 -6.24
N MET A 39 -10.52 -16.04 -6.50
CA MET A 39 -11.01 -16.95 -5.47
C MET A 39 -10.03 -18.11 -5.17
N GLU A 40 -9.52 -18.79 -6.20
CA GLU A 40 -8.72 -20.00 -6.00
C GLU A 40 -7.25 -19.70 -5.64
N LYS A 41 -6.65 -18.73 -6.34
CA LYS A 41 -5.23 -18.39 -6.19
C LYS A 41 -5.00 -17.37 -5.10
N LEU A 42 -5.93 -16.42 -4.90
CA LEU A 42 -5.80 -15.37 -3.89
C LEU A 42 -6.74 -15.54 -2.69
N GLY A 43 -7.78 -16.37 -2.77
CA GLY A 43 -8.74 -16.50 -1.67
C GLY A 43 -9.59 -15.25 -1.45
N TYR A 44 -9.68 -14.36 -2.44
CA TYR A 44 -10.43 -13.12 -2.32
C TYR A 44 -11.88 -13.31 -2.73
N GLN A 45 -12.78 -12.77 -1.90
CA GLN A 45 -14.18 -12.68 -2.22
C GLN A 45 -14.42 -11.55 -3.23
N VAL A 46 -15.22 -11.84 -4.24
CA VAL A 46 -15.63 -10.86 -5.26
C VAL A 46 -17.08 -10.50 -5.02
N VAL A 47 -17.33 -9.27 -4.60
CA VAL A 47 -18.67 -8.72 -4.39
C VAL A 47 -19.08 -7.99 -5.66
N VAL A 48 -20.21 -8.41 -6.24
CA VAL A 48 -20.85 -7.77 -7.40
C VAL A 48 -22.31 -7.53 -7.04
N ASN A 49 -22.70 -6.28 -6.90
CA ASN A 49 -24.07 -5.89 -6.60
C ASN A 49 -24.50 -4.71 -7.50
N PRO A 50 -25.77 -4.28 -7.49
CA PRO A 50 -26.23 -3.20 -8.36
C PRO A 50 -25.51 -1.85 -8.22
N TYR A 51 -24.79 -1.62 -7.13
CA TYR A 51 -24.13 -0.36 -6.78
C TYR A 51 -22.63 -0.38 -7.06
N MET A 52 -21.96 -1.53 -6.87
CA MET A 52 -20.50 -1.61 -6.95
C MET A 52 -19.96 -2.99 -7.30
N ILE A 53 -18.67 -3.00 -7.64
CA ILE A 53 -17.83 -4.20 -7.71
C ILE A 53 -16.63 -4.01 -6.77
N LYS A 54 -16.40 -4.97 -5.86
CA LYS A 54 -15.32 -4.94 -4.86
C LYS A 54 -14.63 -6.30 -4.81
N VAL A 55 -13.31 -6.30 -4.66
CA VAL A 55 -12.54 -7.48 -4.26
C VAL A 55 -12.07 -7.28 -2.82
N GLU A 56 -12.43 -8.21 -1.94
CA GLU A 56 -12.00 -8.20 -0.54
C GLU A 56 -10.56 -8.68 -0.44
N LYS A 57 -9.64 -7.74 -0.65
CA LYS A 57 -8.19 -7.98 -0.62
C LYS A 57 -7.69 -8.01 0.82
N MET A 58 -6.88 -9.03 1.12
CA MET A 58 -6.19 -9.17 2.39
C MET A 58 -4.72 -9.54 2.11
N PRO A 59 -3.75 -8.74 2.59
CA PRO A 59 -2.35 -9.06 2.40
C PRO A 59 -1.96 -10.32 3.17
N ALA A 60 -0.90 -10.99 2.70
CA ALA A 60 -0.33 -12.13 3.43
C ALA A 60 0.30 -11.70 4.76
N VAL A 61 0.91 -10.51 4.77
CA VAL A 61 1.44 -9.82 5.95
C VAL A 61 1.08 -8.35 5.77
N PRO A 62 0.36 -7.73 6.72
CA PRO A 62 0.02 -6.31 6.62
C PRO A 62 1.28 -5.46 6.78
N GLU A 63 1.48 -4.52 5.86
CA GLU A 63 2.59 -3.55 5.90
C GLU A 63 2.06 -2.14 6.20
N ASN A 64 2.92 -1.28 6.76
CA ASN A 64 2.59 0.09 7.15
C ASN A 64 1.98 0.95 6.03
N TRP A 65 2.35 0.66 4.77
CA TRP A 65 1.88 1.38 3.59
C TRP A 65 0.55 0.85 3.02
N MET A 66 -0.01 -0.24 3.56
CA MET A 66 -1.25 -0.87 3.09
C MET A 66 -2.52 -0.29 3.74
N GLY A 67 -2.37 0.61 4.71
CA GLY A 67 -3.46 1.31 5.40
C GLY A 67 -3.97 2.55 4.65
N ILE A 68 -4.71 3.41 5.37
CA ILE A 68 -5.14 4.72 4.89
C ILE A 68 -4.00 5.69 5.16
N LEU A 69 -3.23 6.02 4.12
CA LEU A 69 -1.99 6.80 4.28
C LEU A 69 -2.25 8.26 4.66
N GLU A 70 -3.45 8.77 4.38
CA GLU A 70 -3.88 10.10 4.78
C GLU A 70 -3.94 10.21 6.31
N PHE A 71 -4.30 9.11 6.99
CA PHE A 71 -4.46 9.08 8.44
C PHE A 71 -3.09 8.96 9.12
N LYS A 72 -2.74 9.97 9.89
CA LYS A 72 -1.46 10.12 10.59
C LYS A 72 -1.60 10.00 12.10
N GLU A 73 -2.82 10.04 12.63
CA GLU A 73 -3.09 9.90 14.06
C GLU A 73 -4.19 8.86 14.33
N PRO A 74 -4.12 8.09 15.44
CA PRO A 74 -5.13 7.08 15.76
C PRO A 74 -6.56 7.61 15.81
N ILE A 75 -6.76 8.85 16.29
CA ILE A 75 -8.08 9.49 16.37
C ILE A 75 -8.77 9.61 15.00
N GLU A 76 -8.01 9.70 13.90
CA GLU A 76 -8.56 9.79 12.55
C GLU A 76 -9.19 8.45 12.13
N TYR A 77 -8.60 7.33 12.53
CA TYR A 77 -9.21 6.01 12.37
C TYR A 77 -10.46 5.84 13.24
N VAL A 78 -10.42 6.32 14.49
CA VAL A 78 -11.59 6.25 15.38
C VAL A 78 -12.74 7.07 14.83
N PHE A 79 -12.48 8.32 14.42
CA PHE A 79 -13.47 9.16 13.76
C PHE A 79 -14.04 8.48 12.53
N PHE A 80 -13.20 7.88 11.67
CA PHE A 80 -13.69 7.16 10.51
C PHE A 80 -14.59 5.97 10.88
N CYS A 81 -14.27 5.20 11.91
CA CYS A 81 -15.16 4.15 12.43
C CYS A 81 -16.50 4.72 12.93
N LEU A 82 -16.48 5.85 13.65
CA LEU A 82 -17.69 6.54 14.09
C LEU A 82 -18.53 7.05 12.91
N VAL A 83 -17.90 7.55 11.84
CA VAL A 83 -18.59 7.92 10.59
C VAL A 83 -19.27 6.69 9.97
N LEU A 84 -18.56 5.56 9.88
CA LEU A 84 -19.16 4.33 9.35
C LEU A 84 -20.36 3.86 10.18
N MET A 85 -20.27 3.93 11.51
CA MET A 85 -21.39 3.59 12.40
C MET A 85 -22.57 4.55 12.24
N PHE A 86 -22.32 5.86 12.15
CA PHE A 86 -23.35 6.86 11.88
C PHE A 86 -24.08 6.61 10.56
N LEU A 87 -23.34 6.23 9.51
CA LEU A 87 -23.89 5.98 8.18
C LEU A 87 -24.63 4.62 8.07
N GLU A 88 -24.51 3.73 9.04
CA GLU A 88 -25.23 2.45 9.05
C GLU A 88 -26.74 2.67 9.21
N ASP A 89 -27.12 3.69 9.99
CA ASP A 89 -28.52 4.10 10.22
C ASP A 89 -29.07 5.01 9.11
N LYS A 90 -28.25 5.37 8.11
CA LYS A 90 -28.63 6.23 6.98
C LYS A 90 -28.92 5.38 5.73
N GLU A 91 -29.98 5.73 5.01
CA GLU A 91 -30.25 5.14 3.70
C GLU A 91 -29.35 5.74 2.60
N ALA A 92 -29.25 5.05 1.46
CA ALA A 92 -28.57 5.60 0.29
C ALA A 92 -29.33 6.84 -0.22
N GLU A 93 -28.61 7.85 -0.69
CA GLU A 93 -29.13 9.17 -1.10
C GLU A 93 -29.68 10.01 0.06
N GLU A 94 -29.58 9.54 1.31
CA GLU A 94 -29.95 10.33 2.47
C GLU A 94 -28.91 11.42 2.74
N GLN A 95 -29.39 12.65 2.92
CA GLN A 95 -28.57 13.80 3.25
C GLN A 95 -28.46 14.02 4.76
N PHE A 96 -27.31 14.53 5.19
CA PHE A 96 -27.08 14.97 6.57
C PHE A 96 -26.15 16.17 6.59
N VAL A 97 -26.26 16.97 7.65
CA VAL A 97 -25.38 18.12 7.88
C VAL A 97 -24.21 17.74 8.78
N LEU A 98 -23.09 18.44 8.65
CA LEU A 98 -21.88 18.14 9.41
C LEU A 98 -22.10 18.22 10.93
N SER A 99 -22.91 19.16 11.41
CA SER A 99 -23.24 19.27 12.84
C SER A 99 -23.83 17.98 13.40
N GLU A 100 -24.78 17.36 12.70
CA GLU A 100 -25.41 16.10 13.12
C GLU A 100 -24.37 14.99 13.36
N LEU A 101 -23.41 14.86 12.43
CA LEU A 101 -22.31 13.90 12.57
C LEU A 101 -21.37 14.27 13.73
N THR A 102 -21.04 15.56 13.89
CA THR A 102 -20.14 16.00 14.98
C THR A 102 -20.76 15.81 16.35
N GLU A 103 -22.08 15.99 16.50
CA GLU A 103 -22.83 15.69 17.72
C GLU A 103 -22.82 14.18 18.00
N TYR A 104 -23.05 13.35 16.97
CA TYR A 104 -22.95 11.90 17.11
C TYR A 104 -21.56 11.48 17.60
N VAL A 105 -20.50 11.95 16.94
CA VAL A 105 -19.10 11.65 17.29
C VAL A 105 -18.78 12.09 18.72
N GLN A 106 -19.22 13.28 19.12
CA GLN A 106 -19.03 13.78 20.48
C GLN A 106 -19.76 12.92 21.53
N SER A 107 -20.91 12.33 21.18
CA SER A 107 -21.67 11.44 22.06
C SER A 107 -21.09 10.03 22.19
N GLN A 108 -20.46 9.51 21.13
CA GLN A 108 -20.00 8.13 21.06
C GLN A 108 -18.52 7.93 21.42
N TYR A 109 -17.69 8.95 21.26
CA TYR A 109 -16.27 8.84 21.57
C TYR A 109 -16.03 8.79 23.09
N GLN A 110 -15.33 7.77 23.57
CA GLN A 110 -15.22 7.46 25.01
C GLN A 110 -13.86 7.75 25.63
N GLU A 111 -12.81 7.96 24.83
CA GLU A 111 -11.44 8.12 25.36
C GLU A 111 -11.22 9.50 26.00
N GLU A 112 -11.77 10.54 25.38
CA GLU A 112 -11.73 11.92 25.88
C GLU A 112 -12.94 12.72 25.37
N GLN A 113 -13.16 13.89 25.96
CA GLN A 113 -14.21 14.79 25.48
C GLN A 113 -13.74 15.50 24.21
N ILE A 114 -14.46 15.30 23.11
CA ILE A 114 -14.24 16.09 21.88
C ILE A 114 -14.81 17.49 22.08
N ASP A 115 -13.95 18.50 21.92
CA ASP A 115 -14.32 19.91 21.92
C ASP A 115 -14.09 20.50 20.52
N TRP A 116 -15.16 20.67 19.75
CA TRP A 116 -15.08 21.16 18.37
C TRP A 116 -14.53 22.59 18.25
N THR A 117 -14.49 23.38 19.32
CA THR A 117 -13.82 24.68 19.30
C THR A 117 -12.30 24.52 19.10
N VAL A 118 -11.74 23.37 19.46
CA VAL A 118 -10.32 23.04 19.28
C VAL A 118 -10.04 22.70 17.81
N TYR A 119 -9.21 23.53 17.18
CA TYR A 119 -8.83 23.41 15.76
C TYR A 119 -8.29 22.02 15.37
N ARG A 120 -7.57 21.35 16.28
CA ARG A 120 -6.98 20.02 16.02
C ARG A 120 -8.05 18.96 15.72
N TYR A 121 -9.12 18.87 16.52
CA TYR A 121 -10.19 17.89 16.28
C TYR A 121 -10.93 18.17 14.98
N ARG A 122 -11.21 19.45 14.68
CA ARG A 122 -11.79 19.85 13.38
C ARG A 122 -10.93 19.41 12.21
N ARG A 123 -9.60 19.57 12.32
CA ARG A 123 -8.66 19.12 11.28
C ARG A 123 -8.67 17.61 11.07
N HIS A 124 -8.76 16.81 12.13
CA HIS A 124 -8.89 15.37 12.02
C HIS A 124 -10.21 14.97 11.35
N MET A 125 -11.33 15.57 11.77
CA MET A 125 -12.64 15.30 11.17
C MET A 125 -12.67 15.65 9.68
N ILE A 126 -12.19 16.83 9.28
CA ILE A 126 -12.14 17.24 7.87
C ILE A 126 -11.34 16.26 7.03
N LYS A 127 -10.21 15.77 7.56
CA LYS A 127 -9.40 14.79 6.85
C LYS A 127 -10.18 13.49 6.63
N VAL A 128 -10.90 13.01 7.63
CA VAL A 128 -11.76 11.83 7.53
C VAL A 128 -12.88 12.06 6.51
N MET A 129 -13.56 13.21 6.54
CA MET A 129 -14.62 13.53 5.59
C MET A 129 -14.10 13.63 4.15
N LYS A 130 -12.95 14.28 3.94
CA LYS A 130 -12.29 14.32 2.63
C LYS A 130 -11.92 12.93 2.14
N TYR A 131 -11.48 12.04 3.02
CA TYR A 131 -11.24 10.64 2.67
C TYR A 131 -12.54 9.95 2.24
N CYS A 132 -13.62 10.04 3.01
CA CYS A 132 -14.92 9.47 2.69
C CYS A 132 -15.45 9.94 1.32
N VAL A 133 -15.31 11.23 1.01
CA VAL A 133 -15.65 11.80 -0.29
C VAL A 133 -14.72 11.25 -1.38
N ALA A 134 -13.41 11.24 -1.16
CA ALA A 134 -12.44 10.74 -2.14
C ALA A 134 -12.72 9.29 -2.54
N VAL A 135 -13.00 8.39 -1.58
CA VAL A 135 -13.29 6.98 -1.86
C VAL A 135 -14.73 6.72 -2.28
N GLY A 136 -15.62 7.70 -2.16
CA GLY A 136 -17.02 7.62 -2.63
C GLY A 136 -18.00 6.99 -1.66
N ILE A 137 -17.69 7.05 -0.37
CA ILE A 137 -18.67 6.82 0.69
C ILE A 137 -19.67 7.98 0.76
N LEU A 138 -19.20 9.21 0.52
CA LEU A 138 -20.01 10.43 0.57
C LEU A 138 -19.91 11.24 -0.72
N ASN A 139 -20.96 12.01 -1.01
CA ASN A 139 -20.90 13.17 -1.90
C ASN A 139 -21.06 14.47 -1.09
N VAL A 140 -20.61 15.59 -1.67
CA VAL A 140 -20.83 16.92 -1.11
C VAL A 140 -21.85 17.62 -1.99
N ASP A 141 -23.02 17.94 -1.42
CA ASP A 141 -24.10 18.60 -2.15
C ASP A 141 -24.05 20.13 -1.99
N ASP A 142 -23.65 20.62 -0.81
CA ASP A 142 -23.47 22.05 -0.55
C ASP A 142 -22.43 22.33 0.56
N GLY A 143 -21.86 23.53 0.53
CA GLY A 143 -20.85 23.97 1.50
C GLY A 143 -19.41 23.55 1.18
N SER A 144 -18.51 23.75 2.13
CA SER A 144 -17.10 23.37 2.01
C SER A 144 -16.48 23.01 3.34
N GLU A 145 -15.72 21.91 3.37
CA GLU A 145 -15.04 21.47 4.60
C GLU A 145 -13.99 22.46 5.09
N GLU A 146 -13.50 23.36 4.21
CA GLU A 146 -12.55 24.40 4.58
C GLU A 146 -13.17 25.47 5.48
N GLY A 147 -14.49 25.67 5.41
CA GLY A 147 -15.23 26.53 6.32
C GLY A 147 -15.16 26.01 7.75
N PHE A 148 -15.44 24.72 7.93
CA PHE A 148 -15.43 24.05 9.24
C PHE A 148 -14.06 24.13 9.93
N ALA A 149 -12.96 24.09 9.16
CA ALA A 149 -11.61 24.23 9.73
C ALA A 149 -11.44 25.56 10.46
N LYS A 150 -12.06 26.63 9.95
CA LYS A 150 -11.92 27.99 10.48
C LYS A 150 -12.95 28.26 11.56
N ASP A 151 -14.17 27.76 11.37
CA ASP A 151 -15.33 28.04 12.21
C ASP A 151 -16.15 26.77 12.40
N ASP A 152 -16.32 26.33 13.65
CA ASP A 152 -17.07 25.13 14.02
C ASP A 152 -18.58 25.24 13.77
N THR A 153 -19.06 26.44 13.42
CA THR A 153 -20.46 26.68 13.02
C THR A 153 -20.69 26.58 11.50
N SER A 154 -19.63 26.38 10.70
CA SER A 154 -19.77 26.20 9.25
C SER A 154 -20.37 24.84 8.92
N GLU A 155 -21.49 24.85 8.20
CA GLU A 155 -22.17 23.65 7.77
C GLU A 155 -21.72 23.15 6.39
N VAL A 156 -21.78 21.84 6.22
CA VAL A 156 -21.57 21.15 4.94
C VAL A 156 -22.68 20.11 4.82
N LEU A 157 -23.34 20.06 3.67
CA LEU A 157 -24.37 19.08 3.36
C LEU A 157 -23.74 17.91 2.62
N TYR A 158 -23.80 16.74 3.25
CA TYR A 158 -23.31 15.50 2.67
C TYR A 158 -24.46 14.60 2.27
N GLU A 159 -24.22 13.77 1.27
CA GLU A 159 -25.11 12.68 0.85
C GLU A 159 -24.41 11.34 1.06
N ASN A 160 -25.10 10.39 1.71
CA ASN A 160 -24.65 9.00 1.83
C ASN A 160 -24.84 8.25 0.51
N THR A 161 -23.76 7.73 -0.08
CA THR A 161 -23.88 6.97 -1.34
C THR A 161 -24.39 5.54 -1.12
N GLY A 162 -24.47 5.08 0.12
CA GLY A 162 -24.73 3.69 0.50
C GLY A 162 -23.50 2.77 0.37
N ALA A 163 -22.35 3.29 -0.08
CA ALA A 163 -21.12 2.49 -0.21
C ALA A 163 -20.46 2.16 1.16
N SER A 164 -20.76 2.93 2.22
CA SER A 164 -20.26 2.72 3.59
C SER A 164 -20.50 1.30 4.09
N ARG A 165 -21.68 0.74 3.83
CA ARG A 165 -22.11 -0.63 4.21
C ARG A 165 -21.19 -1.73 3.65
N TYR A 166 -20.43 -1.42 2.61
CA TYR A 166 -19.48 -2.35 2.00
C TYR A 166 -18.02 -1.99 2.28
N PHE A 167 -17.74 -1.00 3.12
CA PHE A 167 -16.37 -0.62 3.43
C PHE A 167 -15.69 -1.71 4.26
N MET A 168 -16.32 -2.13 5.36
CA MET A 168 -15.83 -3.23 6.19
C MET A 168 -15.90 -4.55 5.43
N LYS A 169 -14.97 -5.47 5.73
CA LYS A 169 -15.09 -6.86 5.26
C LYS A 169 -16.17 -7.56 6.10
N ASN A 170 -16.74 -8.63 5.56
CA ASN A 170 -17.53 -9.53 6.38
C ASN A 170 -16.59 -10.36 7.27
N PHE A 171 -16.86 -10.38 8.57
CA PHE A 171 -16.16 -11.24 9.52
C PHE A 171 -16.96 -12.54 9.63
N THR A 172 -16.27 -13.68 9.54
CA THR A 172 -16.92 -15.00 9.67
C THR A 172 -17.05 -15.43 11.12
N GLN A 173 -16.43 -14.69 12.04
CA GLN A 173 -16.44 -14.92 13.47
C GLN A 173 -16.79 -13.64 14.23
N ASP A 174 -17.15 -13.81 15.50
CA ASP A 174 -17.31 -12.68 16.41
C ASP A 174 -15.95 -12.06 16.73
N ILE A 175 -15.80 -10.78 16.41
CA ILE A 175 -14.58 -9.99 16.63
C ILE A 175 -14.68 -9.06 17.84
N MET A 176 -15.80 -9.04 18.57
CA MET A 176 -16.00 -8.15 19.72
C MET A 176 -14.99 -8.37 20.85
N GLY A 177 -14.41 -9.57 20.93
CA GLY A 177 -13.39 -9.92 21.91
C GLY A 177 -11.96 -9.56 21.50
N TYR A 178 -11.73 -9.05 20.29
CA TYR A 178 -10.37 -8.83 19.79
C TYR A 178 -9.77 -7.59 20.45
N THR A 179 -8.53 -7.74 20.93
CA THR A 179 -7.82 -6.66 21.66
C THR A 179 -6.59 -6.15 20.90
N SER A 180 -6.23 -6.81 19.80
CA SER A 180 -5.06 -6.46 19.01
C SER A 180 -5.23 -6.77 17.52
N ALA A 181 -4.53 -6.02 16.68
CA ALA A 181 -4.52 -6.23 15.22
C ALA A 181 -4.09 -7.66 14.83
N LYS A 182 -3.19 -8.28 15.61
CA LYS A 182 -2.68 -9.64 15.38
C LYS A 182 -3.75 -10.72 15.47
N GLU A 183 -4.87 -10.46 16.15
CA GLU A 183 -5.96 -11.44 16.25
C GLU A 183 -6.71 -11.59 14.91
N PHE A 184 -6.80 -10.51 14.13
CA PHE A 184 -7.36 -10.52 12.77
C PHE A 184 -6.51 -11.34 11.78
N GLU A 185 -5.22 -11.57 12.06
CA GLU A 185 -4.35 -12.41 11.23
C GLU A 185 -4.68 -13.90 11.38
N LYS A 186 -5.22 -14.31 12.53
CA LYS A 186 -5.52 -15.72 12.85
C LYS A 186 -6.89 -16.16 12.33
N GLU A 187 -7.85 -15.24 12.30
CA GLU A 187 -9.25 -15.44 11.89
C GLU A 187 -9.36 -16.17 10.52
N GLU A 188 -8.57 -15.75 9.53
CA GLU A 188 -8.68 -16.27 8.15
C GLU A 188 -8.36 -17.76 7.99
N TRP A 189 -7.59 -18.35 8.91
CA TRP A 189 -7.07 -19.71 8.74
C TRP A 189 -7.85 -20.76 9.53
N ILE A 190 -8.76 -20.33 10.42
CA ILE A 190 -9.43 -21.23 11.36
C ILE A 190 -10.50 -22.10 10.65
N ASP A 191 -11.15 -21.59 9.59
CA ASP A 191 -12.09 -22.35 8.75
C ASP A 191 -11.44 -23.15 7.61
N VAL A 192 -10.11 -23.06 7.42
CA VAL A 192 -9.37 -23.75 6.34
C VAL A 192 -8.52 -24.91 6.86
N ASN A 193 -8.94 -25.52 7.97
CA ASN A 193 -8.25 -26.68 8.55
C ASN A 193 -8.28 -27.93 7.66
N GLU A 194 -9.08 -27.95 6.59
CA GLU A 194 -9.17 -29.10 5.68
C GLU A 194 -8.15 -29.08 4.54
N ASP A 195 -7.49 -27.96 4.23
CA ASP A 195 -6.50 -27.93 3.14
C ASP A 195 -5.36 -26.91 3.34
N ARG A 196 -4.38 -27.28 4.17
CA ARG A 196 -3.12 -26.52 4.37
C ARG A 196 -2.43 -26.16 3.04
N GLY A 197 -2.67 -26.92 1.97
CA GLY A 197 -2.13 -26.65 0.63
C GLY A 197 -2.74 -25.41 -0.02
N ILE A 198 -4.06 -25.22 0.11
CA ILE A 198 -4.77 -24.04 -0.42
C ILE A 198 -4.31 -22.77 0.28
N VAL A 199 -4.23 -22.81 1.61
CA VAL A 199 -3.76 -21.71 2.45
C VAL A 199 -2.36 -21.23 2.03
N ARG A 200 -1.44 -22.18 1.89
CA ARG A 200 -0.06 -21.88 1.49
C ARG A 200 0.01 -21.27 0.10
N ARG A 201 -0.74 -21.84 -0.85
CA ARG A 201 -0.85 -21.29 -2.21
C ARG A 201 -1.31 -19.84 -2.16
N GLN A 202 -2.43 -19.54 -1.48
CA GLN A 202 -2.96 -18.19 -1.39
C GLN A 202 -1.95 -17.21 -0.78
N ARG A 203 -1.28 -17.61 0.29
CA ARG A 203 -0.24 -16.79 0.92
C ARG A 203 0.92 -16.47 -0.02
N VAL A 204 1.41 -17.45 -0.79
CA VAL A 204 2.49 -17.26 -1.77
C VAL A 204 2.06 -16.30 -2.88
N TYR A 205 0.87 -16.47 -3.46
CA TYR A 205 0.35 -15.57 -4.49
C TYR A 205 0.17 -14.14 -3.97
N ARG A 206 -0.40 -13.98 -2.77
CA ARG A 206 -0.57 -12.67 -2.12
C ARG A 206 0.79 -12.01 -1.85
N LYS A 207 1.78 -12.74 -1.32
CA LYS A 207 3.15 -12.22 -1.11
C LYS A 207 3.76 -11.71 -2.43
N LEU A 208 3.67 -12.49 -3.51
CA LEU A 208 4.23 -12.09 -4.81
C LEU A 208 3.56 -10.85 -5.40
N LEU A 209 2.23 -10.71 -5.26
CA LEU A 209 1.47 -9.61 -5.86
C LEU A 209 1.41 -8.34 -5.01
N MET A 210 1.62 -8.45 -3.70
CA MET A 210 1.40 -7.35 -2.74
C MET A 210 2.65 -6.96 -1.96
N SER A 211 3.83 -7.51 -2.27
CA SER A 211 5.07 -7.11 -1.62
C SER A 211 6.20 -6.97 -2.63
N MET A 212 7.23 -6.20 -2.26
CA MET A 212 8.40 -5.96 -3.12
C MET A 212 9.15 -7.25 -3.47
N GLY A 213 9.08 -8.25 -2.60
CA GLY A 213 9.71 -9.54 -2.79
C GLY A 213 9.41 -10.48 -1.65
N MET A 214 9.48 -11.77 -1.95
CA MET A 214 9.35 -12.82 -0.95
C MET A 214 10.74 -13.30 -0.54
N TYR A 215 11.03 -13.30 0.76
CA TYR A 215 12.34 -13.69 1.30
C TYR A 215 12.22 -14.99 2.08
N LYS A 216 13.25 -15.84 2.00
CA LYS A 216 13.37 -17.07 2.78
C LYS A 216 13.87 -16.70 4.19
N ASP A 217 13.07 -17.02 5.19
CA ASP A 217 13.41 -16.93 6.60
C ASP A 217 12.80 -18.14 7.36
N ALA A 218 12.90 -18.14 8.69
CA ALA A 218 12.41 -19.22 9.52
C ALA A 218 10.88 -19.39 9.47
N GLU A 219 10.13 -18.32 9.22
CA GLU A 219 8.66 -18.33 9.19
C GLU A 219 8.11 -18.61 7.78
N SER A 220 8.90 -18.34 6.73
CA SER A 220 8.52 -18.49 5.33
C SER A 220 9.06 -19.75 4.64
N GLU A 221 9.79 -20.62 5.36
CA GLU A 221 10.49 -21.76 4.75
C GLU A 221 9.56 -22.69 3.96
N GLU A 222 8.39 -23.03 4.50
CA GLU A 222 7.42 -23.88 3.80
C GLU A 222 6.80 -23.18 2.58
N ASP A 223 6.48 -21.89 2.70
CA ASP A 223 5.97 -21.08 1.59
C ASP A 223 7.01 -21.00 0.46
N PHE A 224 8.28 -20.80 0.80
CA PHE A 224 9.37 -20.67 -0.15
C PHE A 224 9.67 -22.03 -0.83
N ALA A 225 9.57 -23.13 -0.10
CA ALA A 225 9.67 -24.47 -0.67
C ALA A 225 8.55 -24.73 -1.69
N TYR A 226 7.31 -24.31 -1.39
CA TYR A 226 6.20 -24.36 -2.34
C TYR A 226 6.50 -23.54 -3.59
N LEU A 227 6.93 -22.28 -3.42
CA LEU A 227 7.28 -21.40 -4.54
C LEU A 227 8.33 -22.04 -5.46
N ARG A 228 9.40 -22.61 -4.91
CA ARG A 228 10.45 -23.27 -5.72
C ARG A 228 9.93 -24.48 -6.49
N ASN A 229 9.12 -25.31 -5.84
CA ASN A 229 8.59 -26.55 -6.42
C ASN A 229 7.56 -26.27 -7.53
N TYR A 230 6.76 -25.21 -7.36
CA TYR A 230 5.67 -24.85 -8.28
C TYR A 230 5.96 -23.63 -9.14
N ARG A 231 7.23 -23.18 -9.24
CA ARG A 231 7.60 -21.93 -9.95
C ARG A 231 7.07 -21.82 -11.38
N ASN A 232 7.10 -22.91 -12.15
CA ASN A 232 6.66 -22.91 -13.55
C ASN A 232 5.14 -22.76 -13.65
N MET A 233 4.40 -23.38 -12.72
CA MET A 233 2.96 -23.25 -12.63
C MET A 233 2.59 -21.81 -12.23
N ILE A 234 3.24 -21.27 -11.20
CA ILE A 234 3.01 -19.89 -10.73
C ILE A 234 3.34 -18.88 -11.83
N GLN A 235 4.47 -19.05 -12.53
CA GLN A 235 4.82 -18.22 -13.68
C GLN A 235 3.72 -18.28 -14.76
N GLY A 236 3.26 -19.47 -15.14
CA GLY A 236 2.21 -19.63 -16.14
C GLY A 236 0.91 -18.95 -15.73
N ASP A 237 0.45 -19.24 -14.51
CA ASP A 237 -0.77 -18.66 -13.93
C ASP A 237 -0.72 -17.11 -13.93
N LEU A 238 0.42 -16.50 -13.60
CA LEU A 238 0.58 -15.04 -13.56
C LEU A 238 0.78 -14.41 -14.94
N ALA A 239 1.56 -15.03 -15.82
CA ALA A 239 1.87 -14.50 -17.15
C ALA A 239 0.67 -14.48 -18.11
N GLU A 240 -0.30 -15.39 -17.90
CA GLU A 240 -1.57 -15.35 -18.61
C GLU A 240 -2.36 -14.06 -18.30
N LEU A 241 -2.25 -13.58 -17.05
CA LEU A 241 -3.07 -12.50 -16.53
C LEU A 241 -2.35 -11.14 -16.55
N PHE A 242 -1.04 -11.13 -16.40
CA PHE A 242 -0.21 -9.93 -16.31
C PHE A 242 1.04 -10.08 -17.18
N ASP A 243 1.50 -8.98 -17.77
CA ASP A 243 2.82 -8.93 -18.38
C ASP A 243 3.89 -8.97 -17.27
N CYS A 244 4.41 -10.15 -16.94
CA CYS A 244 5.31 -10.34 -15.81
C CYS A 244 6.19 -11.60 -15.89
N GLU A 245 7.29 -11.57 -15.14
CA GLU A 245 8.23 -12.67 -14.97
C GLU A 245 8.57 -12.91 -13.50
N LEU A 246 8.51 -14.18 -13.08
CA LEU A 246 8.84 -14.65 -11.75
C LEU A 246 10.32 -15.03 -11.71
N HIS A 247 11.11 -14.21 -11.01
CA HIS A 247 12.50 -14.49 -10.71
C HIS A 247 12.62 -15.18 -9.35
N VAL A 248 13.05 -16.45 -9.33
CA VAL A 248 13.31 -17.21 -8.10
C VAL A 248 14.82 -17.39 -7.89
N HIS A 249 15.32 -16.89 -6.77
CA HIS A 249 16.73 -16.96 -6.35
C HIS A 249 16.91 -17.88 -5.13
N SER A 250 18.13 -17.95 -4.59
CA SER A 250 18.50 -18.78 -3.42
C SER A 250 17.68 -18.43 -2.19
N SER A 251 17.63 -17.17 -1.78
CA SER A 251 16.92 -16.72 -0.58
C SER A 251 15.78 -15.74 -0.87
N SER A 252 15.51 -15.42 -2.13
CA SER A 252 14.52 -14.41 -2.51
C SER A 252 13.77 -14.76 -3.79
N ALA A 253 12.59 -14.17 -3.97
CA ALA A 253 11.85 -14.22 -5.21
C ALA A 253 11.12 -12.90 -5.48
N PHE A 254 11.03 -12.55 -6.75
CA PHE A 254 10.48 -11.28 -7.21
C PHE A 254 9.54 -11.51 -8.38
N LEU A 255 8.40 -10.83 -8.37
CA LEU A 255 7.54 -10.69 -9.53
C LEU A 255 7.95 -9.42 -10.27
N VAL A 256 8.64 -9.57 -11.39
CA VAL A 256 9.06 -8.44 -12.23
C VAL A 256 7.96 -8.16 -13.23
N LEU A 257 7.44 -6.95 -13.19
CA LEU A 257 6.37 -6.52 -14.08
C LEU A 257 6.97 -5.96 -15.38
N GLY A 258 6.39 -6.33 -16.51
CA GLY A 258 6.73 -5.81 -17.82
C GLY A 258 6.11 -4.44 -18.09
N GLU A 259 6.50 -3.84 -19.22
CA GLU A 259 6.16 -2.46 -19.57
C GLU A 259 4.66 -2.22 -19.80
N GLU A 260 3.88 -3.27 -20.07
CA GLU A 260 2.43 -3.17 -20.29
C GLU A 260 1.61 -3.43 -19.02
N CYS A 261 2.25 -3.92 -17.95
CA CYS A 261 1.55 -4.18 -16.70
C CYS A 261 1.32 -2.88 -15.93
N ARG A 262 0.11 -2.76 -15.35
CA ARG A 262 -0.32 -1.60 -14.57
C ARG A 262 -0.78 -2.03 -13.18
N LEU A 263 -0.19 -3.09 -12.63
CA LEU A 263 -0.54 -3.60 -11.31
C LEU A 263 0.09 -2.75 -10.20
N GLY A 264 -0.76 -2.20 -9.34
CA GLY A 264 -0.40 -1.52 -8.10
C GLY A 264 0.54 -0.34 -8.29
N ARG A 265 1.32 -0.10 -7.25
CA ARG A 265 2.48 0.80 -7.26
C ARG A 265 3.71 -0.05 -7.55
N CYS A 266 4.49 0.35 -8.55
CA CYS A 266 5.72 -0.34 -8.94
C CYS A 266 6.93 0.50 -8.56
N PHE A 267 8.07 -0.16 -8.38
CA PHE A 267 9.38 0.49 -8.31
C PHE A 267 10.25 -0.05 -9.47
N PRO A 268 10.98 0.81 -10.21
CA PRO A 268 11.07 2.26 -10.04
C PRO A 268 9.84 3.04 -10.53
N GLU A 269 9.67 4.24 -9.99
CA GLU A 269 8.67 5.22 -10.40
C GLU A 269 9.31 6.35 -11.23
N GLY A 270 8.51 7.08 -12.01
CA GLY A 270 8.95 8.25 -12.78
C GLY A 270 9.15 9.51 -11.92
N ASN A 271 9.83 9.41 -10.79
CA ASN A 271 10.10 10.52 -9.89
C ASN A 271 11.56 10.51 -9.40
N THR A 272 12.07 11.68 -9.04
CA THR A 272 13.48 11.85 -8.64
C THR A 272 13.87 11.03 -7.41
N LEU A 273 12.95 10.76 -6.48
CA LEU A 273 13.28 9.98 -5.29
C LEU A 273 13.53 8.50 -5.64
N SER A 274 12.79 7.97 -6.60
CA SER A 274 13.05 6.66 -7.20
C SER A 274 14.43 6.61 -7.87
N ASP A 275 14.80 7.63 -8.64
CA ASP A 275 16.14 7.72 -9.26
C ASP A 275 17.25 7.74 -8.20
N VAL A 276 17.06 8.50 -7.12
CA VAL A 276 18.00 8.56 -5.98
C VAL A 276 18.18 7.18 -5.34
N VAL A 277 17.09 6.44 -5.13
CA VAL A 277 17.16 5.08 -4.56
C VAL A 277 17.88 4.12 -5.52
N LEU A 278 17.59 4.19 -6.81
CA LEU A 278 18.28 3.39 -7.83
C LEU A 278 19.80 3.64 -7.83
N LEU A 279 20.23 4.89 -7.70
CA LEU A 279 21.64 5.28 -7.62
C LEU A 279 22.26 4.89 -6.26
N THR A 280 21.49 4.95 -5.17
CA THR A 280 21.94 4.47 -3.85
C THR A 280 22.17 2.95 -3.89
N ASN A 281 21.26 2.19 -4.51
CA ASN A 281 21.41 0.75 -4.74
C ASN A 281 22.67 0.44 -5.57
N GLN A 282 22.98 1.26 -6.57
CA GLN A 282 24.23 1.13 -7.35
C GLN A 282 25.47 1.26 -6.46
N LEU A 283 25.48 2.23 -5.54
CA LEU A 283 26.60 2.44 -4.62
C LEU A 283 26.73 1.32 -3.58
N ILE A 284 25.61 0.73 -3.15
CA ILE A 284 25.60 -0.47 -2.30
C ILE A 284 26.19 -1.65 -3.06
N GLN A 285 25.71 -1.91 -4.28
CA GLN A 285 26.19 -3.01 -5.12
C GLN A 285 27.69 -2.89 -5.40
N LYS A 286 28.16 -1.68 -5.73
CA LYS A 286 29.60 -1.42 -5.94
C LYS A 286 30.43 -1.81 -4.72
N ARG A 287 30.01 -1.44 -3.51
CA ARG A 287 30.71 -1.80 -2.27
C ARG A 287 30.71 -3.31 -2.01
N VAL A 288 29.64 -4.01 -2.37
CA VAL A 288 29.59 -5.48 -2.34
C VAL A 288 30.61 -6.08 -3.31
N THR A 289 30.63 -5.64 -4.57
CA THR A 289 31.56 -6.13 -5.60
C THR A 289 33.02 -5.89 -5.23
N GLU A 290 33.33 -4.79 -4.57
CA GLU A 290 34.68 -4.45 -4.11
C GLU A 290 35.03 -5.10 -2.76
N GLY A 291 34.15 -5.92 -2.18
CA GLY A 291 34.39 -6.63 -0.92
C GLY A 291 34.35 -5.74 0.33
N ARG A 292 33.86 -4.50 0.23
CA ARG A 292 33.69 -3.58 1.38
C ARG A 292 32.45 -3.92 2.22
N ILE A 293 31.46 -4.57 1.62
CA ILE A 293 30.27 -5.10 2.29
C ILE A 293 30.24 -6.61 2.07
N THR A 294 30.18 -7.38 3.15
CA THR A 294 30.02 -8.84 3.10
C THR A 294 28.54 -9.19 2.99
N VAL A 295 28.21 -10.12 2.09
CA VAL A 295 26.84 -10.62 1.91
C VAL A 295 26.69 -11.93 2.69
N PRO A 296 25.77 -12.01 3.66
CA PRO A 296 25.49 -13.25 4.39
C PRO A 296 24.74 -14.27 3.53
N LEU A 297 24.56 -15.50 4.04
CA LEU A 297 23.92 -16.61 3.30
C LEU A 297 22.45 -16.37 2.97
N ASP A 298 21.74 -15.62 3.81
CA ASP A 298 20.35 -15.22 3.56
C ASP A 298 20.24 -14.01 2.62
N GLU A 299 21.38 -13.45 2.18
CA GLU A 299 21.51 -12.27 1.32
C GLU A 299 20.97 -10.98 1.97
N GLN A 300 20.66 -10.99 3.27
CA GLN A 300 20.16 -9.82 4.01
C GLN A 300 21.32 -9.07 4.66
N ILE A 301 21.84 -8.05 3.98
CA ILE A 301 23.00 -7.28 4.43
C ILE A 301 22.63 -6.49 5.69
N CYS A 302 23.53 -6.46 6.67
CA CYS A 302 23.40 -5.62 7.86
C CYS A 302 24.64 -4.71 7.97
N ILE A 303 24.45 -3.40 7.94
CA ILE A 303 25.53 -2.40 8.02
C ILE A 303 25.24 -1.38 9.11
N PRO A 304 26.27 -0.77 9.74
CA PRO A 304 26.06 0.35 10.67
C PRO A 304 25.33 1.52 10.00
N LYS A 305 24.50 2.24 10.76
CA LYS A 305 23.78 3.43 10.26
C LYS A 305 24.68 4.47 9.61
N GLU A 306 25.85 4.73 10.21
CA GLU A 306 26.81 5.68 9.66
C GLU A 306 27.36 5.27 8.29
N VAL A 307 27.48 3.95 8.04
CA VAL A 307 27.88 3.44 6.73
C VAL A 307 26.79 3.68 5.71
N PHE A 308 25.52 3.40 6.05
CA PHE A 308 24.39 3.70 5.18
C PHE A 308 24.27 5.19 4.88
N ARG A 309 24.39 6.03 5.91
CA ARG A 309 24.42 7.49 5.77
C ARG A 309 25.51 7.97 4.82
N ALA A 310 26.73 7.44 4.92
CA ALA A 310 27.82 7.77 4.01
C ALA A 310 27.55 7.32 2.55
N ILE A 311 26.81 6.24 2.33
CA ILE A 311 26.37 5.82 0.98
C ILE A 311 25.39 6.86 0.40
N VAL A 312 24.41 7.30 1.20
CA VAL A 312 23.42 8.31 0.77
C VAL A 312 24.08 9.68 0.55
N GLU A 313 25.06 10.04 1.37
CA GLU A 313 25.86 11.26 1.19
C GLU A 313 26.64 11.23 -0.13
N GLU A 314 27.34 10.12 -0.39
CA GLU A 314 28.06 9.91 -1.65
C GLU A 314 27.11 9.99 -2.86
N CYS A 315 25.89 9.47 -2.73
CA CYS A 315 24.85 9.58 -3.76
C CYS A 315 24.54 11.06 -4.06
N LYS A 316 24.27 11.86 -3.03
CA LYS A 316 23.99 13.29 -3.18
C LYS A 316 25.17 14.06 -3.77
N GLU A 317 26.39 13.80 -3.31
CA GLU A 317 27.60 14.48 -3.80
C GLU A 317 27.90 14.17 -5.26
N LYS A 318 27.74 12.91 -5.68
CA LYS A 318 28.10 12.48 -7.05
C LYS A 318 27.02 12.77 -8.07
N PHE A 319 25.77 12.66 -7.67
CA PHE A 319 24.63 12.62 -8.58
C PHE A 319 23.66 13.79 -8.38
N GLY A 320 23.88 14.62 -7.34
CA GLY A 320 22.97 15.69 -6.93
C GLY A 320 22.66 16.74 -8.00
N GLU A 321 23.60 17.01 -8.91
CA GLU A 321 23.39 17.93 -10.03
C GLU A 321 22.32 17.43 -11.02
N GLY A 322 22.10 16.11 -11.11
CA GLY A 322 21.06 15.49 -11.93
C GLY A 322 19.69 15.44 -11.25
N PHE A 323 19.61 15.79 -9.96
CA PHE A 323 18.34 15.80 -9.24
C PHE A 323 17.54 17.06 -9.54
N ASN A 324 16.22 16.97 -9.44
CA ASN A 324 15.36 18.14 -9.51
C ASN A 324 15.71 19.16 -8.42
N LYS A 325 15.25 20.41 -8.60
CA LYS A 325 15.56 21.53 -7.72
C LYS A 325 15.30 21.22 -6.24
N THR A 326 14.17 20.58 -5.93
CA THR A 326 13.76 20.25 -4.57
C THR A 326 14.83 19.41 -3.86
N TYR A 327 15.25 18.28 -4.43
CA TYR A 327 16.24 17.39 -3.80
C TYR A 327 17.67 17.92 -3.88
N ARG A 328 17.98 18.73 -4.89
CA ARG A 328 19.27 19.39 -5.03
C ARG A 328 19.52 20.39 -3.90
N GLU A 329 18.52 21.22 -3.60
CA GLU A 329 18.62 22.31 -2.61
C GLU A 329 18.39 21.85 -1.16
N MET A 330 17.83 20.66 -0.93
CA MET A 330 17.68 20.09 0.41
C MET A 330 19.02 20.00 1.14
N THR A 331 19.02 20.29 2.44
CA THR A 331 20.14 19.94 3.31
C THR A 331 20.37 18.44 3.28
N PHE A 332 21.59 17.98 3.57
CA PHE A 332 21.84 16.54 3.63
C PHE A 332 20.96 15.83 4.67
N ALA A 333 20.66 16.48 5.80
CA ALA A 333 19.80 15.90 6.83
C ALA A 333 18.34 15.72 6.39
N GLU A 334 17.81 16.62 5.55
CA GLU A 334 16.48 16.45 4.94
C GLU A 334 16.50 15.38 3.86
N PHE A 335 17.50 15.44 2.97
CA PHE A 335 17.68 14.47 1.89
C PHE A 335 17.81 13.04 2.43
N TYR A 336 18.64 12.83 3.44
CA TYR A 336 18.83 11.52 4.08
C TYR A 336 17.51 10.98 4.64
N ARG A 337 16.73 11.81 5.35
CA ARG A 337 15.43 11.40 5.91
C ARG A 337 14.42 11.02 4.83
N GLU A 338 14.37 11.75 3.73
CA GLU A 338 13.48 11.46 2.62
C GLU A 338 13.86 10.14 1.92
N VAL A 339 15.15 9.90 1.68
CA VAL A 339 15.65 8.65 1.08
C VAL A 339 15.43 7.46 2.02
N GLU A 340 15.78 7.61 3.30
CA GLU A 340 15.59 6.57 4.32
C GLU A 340 14.12 6.16 4.42
N ARG A 341 13.22 7.14 4.61
CA ARG A 341 11.76 6.89 4.70
C ARG A 341 11.26 6.19 3.45
N TYR A 342 11.65 6.65 2.26
CA TYR A 342 11.16 6.06 1.02
C TYR A 342 11.69 4.63 0.79
N MET A 343 12.95 4.36 1.12
CA MET A 343 13.49 3.00 1.05
C MET A 343 12.84 2.06 2.07
N GLU A 344 12.46 2.56 3.26
CA GLU A 344 11.71 1.80 4.27
C GLU A 344 10.28 1.52 3.80
N GLU A 345 9.58 2.51 3.24
CA GLU A 345 8.25 2.34 2.63
C GLU A 345 8.25 1.31 1.48
N LEU A 346 9.32 1.27 0.67
CA LEU A 346 9.51 0.28 -0.39
C LEU A 346 9.94 -1.10 0.14
N MET A 347 10.15 -1.26 1.44
CA MET A 347 10.67 -2.47 2.07
C MET A 347 12.05 -2.88 1.53
N LEU A 348 12.85 -1.93 1.08
CA LEU A 348 14.23 -2.16 0.65
C LEU A 348 15.19 -2.18 1.84
N ILE A 349 14.85 -1.44 2.89
CA ILE A 349 15.61 -1.40 4.14
C ILE A 349 14.71 -1.54 5.37
N GLU A 350 15.32 -1.88 6.49
CA GLU A 350 14.73 -1.87 7.82
C GLU A 350 15.69 -1.18 8.79
N ILE A 351 15.19 -0.19 9.52
CA ILE A 351 15.99 0.64 10.42
C ILE A 351 16.03 0.03 11.82
N GLY A 352 17.18 -0.51 12.21
CA GLY A 352 17.44 -0.97 13.58
C GLY A 352 17.85 0.17 14.52
N ALA A 353 18.30 -0.16 15.74
CA ALA A 353 18.78 0.85 16.68
C ALA A 353 20.07 1.54 16.18
N ASP A 354 21.07 0.73 15.80
CA ASP A 354 22.43 1.13 15.41
C ASP A 354 22.83 0.65 14.00
N HIS A 355 21.98 -0.15 13.37
CA HIS A 355 22.22 -0.75 12.05
C HIS A 355 21.06 -0.49 11.09
N VAL A 356 21.35 -0.68 9.80
CA VAL A 356 20.38 -0.73 8.71
C VAL A 356 20.51 -2.09 8.06
N LYS A 357 19.37 -2.78 7.98
CA LYS A 357 19.27 -4.05 7.27
C LYS A 357 18.80 -3.75 5.85
N ILE A 358 19.53 -4.23 4.85
CA ILE A 358 19.24 -4.02 3.42
C ILE A 358 18.75 -5.36 2.85
N ARG A 359 17.54 -5.35 2.28
CA ARG A 359 16.92 -6.55 1.71
C ARG A 359 17.45 -6.86 0.31
N PRO A 360 17.40 -8.14 -0.14
CA PRO A 360 17.87 -8.53 -1.47
C PRO A 360 17.28 -7.74 -2.64
N ALA A 361 16.05 -7.20 -2.53
CA ALA A 361 15.44 -6.35 -3.55
C ALA A 361 16.33 -5.15 -3.93
N ALA A 362 17.03 -4.54 -2.96
CA ALA A 362 17.93 -3.41 -3.21
C ALA A 362 19.14 -3.81 -4.06
N GLY A 363 19.55 -5.08 -4.03
CA GLY A 363 20.61 -5.61 -4.89
C GLY A 363 20.12 -6.02 -6.29
N LYS A 364 18.81 -6.24 -6.46
CA LYS A 364 18.20 -6.70 -7.71
C LYS A 364 18.04 -5.59 -8.74
N ILE A 365 17.73 -4.37 -8.29
CA ILE A 365 17.42 -3.23 -9.15
C ILE A 365 18.28 -2.03 -8.76
N TYR A 366 19.06 -1.52 -9.70
CA TYR A 366 19.84 -0.29 -9.57
C TYR A 366 19.80 0.51 -10.87
N GLY A 367 20.12 1.79 -10.77
CA GLY A 367 20.22 2.71 -11.91
C GLY A 367 21.64 3.20 -12.09
N LYS A 368 21.94 3.71 -13.28
CA LYS A 368 23.22 4.34 -13.59
C LYS A 368 22.97 5.47 -14.58
N TYR A 369 23.52 6.65 -14.30
CA TYR A 369 23.55 7.71 -15.31
C TYR A 369 24.46 7.37 -16.49
N PRO A 370 24.18 7.91 -17.69
CA PRO A 370 25.07 7.84 -18.83
C PRO A 370 26.52 8.25 -18.49
N GLU A 371 27.50 7.69 -19.22
CA GLU A 371 28.93 7.88 -18.88
C GLU A 371 29.42 9.32 -19.05
N ASP A 372 28.74 10.11 -19.87
CA ASP A 372 28.99 11.51 -20.16
C ASP A 372 28.46 12.48 -19.09
N PHE A 373 27.47 12.07 -18.28
CA PHE A 373 26.97 12.86 -17.15
C PHE A 373 28.10 13.27 -16.19
N LEU A 374 28.96 12.32 -15.83
CA LEU A 374 30.11 12.55 -14.94
C LEU A 374 31.22 13.38 -15.62
N LYS A 375 31.29 13.39 -16.95
CA LYS A 375 32.29 14.16 -17.72
C LYS A 375 31.90 15.63 -17.86
N ASN A 376 30.60 15.92 -17.90
CA ASN A 376 30.08 17.28 -18.04
C ASN A 376 29.76 17.95 -16.69
N GLY A 377 30.14 17.32 -15.57
CA GLY A 377 29.92 17.87 -14.23
C GLY A 377 28.44 17.94 -13.83
N GLY A 378 27.61 17.04 -14.36
CA GLY A 378 26.18 16.99 -14.04
C GLY A 378 25.35 18.17 -14.54
N ARG A 379 25.90 19.01 -15.42
CA ARG A 379 25.13 20.04 -16.13
C ARG A 379 24.56 19.45 -17.40
N ASP A 380 23.24 19.26 -17.43
CA ASP A 380 22.52 19.15 -18.69
C ASP A 380 22.61 20.50 -19.44
N GLU A 381 22.64 20.43 -20.78
CA GLU A 381 22.44 21.60 -21.66
C GLU A 381 21.12 22.33 -21.37
#